data_AF-A0AAW0J591-F1
#
_entry.id   AF-A0AAW0J591-F1
#
_cell.length_a   1.000
_cell.length_b   1.000
_cell.length_c   1.000
_cell.angle_alpha   90.00
_cell.angle_beta   90.00
_cell.angle_gamma   90.00
#
_symmetry.space_group_name_H-M   'P 1'
#
loop_
_entity.id
_entity.type
_entity.pdbx_description
1 polymer ?
#
loop_
_entity_poly.entity_id
_entity_poly.type
_entity_poly.pdbx_seq_one_letter_code
_entity_poly.pdbx_strand_id
1 'polypeptide(L)'
;MTSFDKELEKQLKETGNRLLNPPSSIDDLFILLDEIKNLLTYVEQAPSKLMRDALLPLVKALITNKLLRNAEMDMKISVVSCITEITRITAPDTPYKDEQMKEIFQLIVAAFETLSNLATHSYTKVVSILDTVTKVKLP
;
A
#
# COMPACT_ATOMS: atom_id res chain seq x y z
N MET A 1 12.46 17.90 11.51
CA MET A 1 12.28 17.25 10.19
C MET A 1 13.65 17.16 9.54
N THR A 2 14.15 15.94 9.39
CA THR A 2 15.49 15.66 8.88
C THR A 2 15.56 15.88 7.36
N SER A 3 16.76 15.88 6.78
CA SER A 3 16.90 15.87 5.31
C SER A 3 16.30 14.61 4.69
N PHE A 4 16.32 13.49 5.43
CA PHE A 4 15.74 12.23 5.00
C PHE A 4 14.22 12.32 4.92
N ASP A 5 13.57 12.86 5.96
CA ASP A 5 12.10 12.99 5.99
C ASP A 5 11.58 13.82 4.82
N LYS A 6 12.29 14.91 4.47
CA LYS A 6 11.93 15.77 3.34
C LYS A 6 12.02 15.05 1.99
N GLU A 7 13.06 14.25 1.82
CA GLU A 7 13.24 13.48 0.58
C GLU A 7 12.19 12.35 0.50
N LEU A 8 11.92 11.67 1.61
CA LEU A 8 10.88 10.66 1.68
C LEU A 8 9.49 11.24 1.37
N GLU A 9 9.14 12.40 1.92
CA GLU A 9 7.91 13.13 1.61
C GLU A 9 7.80 13.43 0.10
N LYS A 10 8.89 13.91 -0.50
CA LYS A 10 8.94 14.22 -1.92
C LYS A 10 8.72 12.97 -2.78
N GLN A 11 9.44 11.88 -2.49
CA GLN A 11 9.34 10.62 -3.24
C GLN A 11 7.95 9.98 -3.13
N LEU A 12 7.35 9.98 -1.93
CA LEU A 12 5.98 9.48 -1.72
C LEU A 12 4.96 10.30 -2.50
N LYS A 13 5.12 11.62 -2.53
CA LYS A 13 4.23 12.50 -3.31
C LYS A 13 4.38 12.26 -4.82
N GLU A 14 5.60 12.13 -5.31
CA GLU A 14 5.90 11.88 -6.73
C GLU A 14 5.38 10.52 -7.19
N THR A 15 5.68 9.45 -6.45
CA THR A 15 5.19 8.10 -6.75
C THR A 15 3.66 8.01 -6.63
N GLY A 16 3.05 8.67 -5.65
CA GLY A 16 1.59 8.77 -5.55
C GLY A 16 0.95 9.45 -6.75
N ASN A 17 1.55 10.53 -7.27
CA ASN A 17 1.09 11.20 -8.50
C ASN A 17 1.27 10.33 -9.75
N ARG A 18 2.36 9.55 -9.83
CA ARG A 18 2.56 8.54 -10.88
C ARG A 18 1.49 7.46 -10.82
N LEU A 19 1.10 7.00 -9.64
CA LEU A 19 0.06 5.97 -9.50
C LEU A 19 -1.35 6.49 -9.83
N LEU A 20 -1.61 7.79 -9.63
CA LEU A 20 -2.87 8.41 -10.09
C LEU A 20 -3.01 8.37 -11.62
N ASN A 21 -1.90 8.39 -12.35
CA ASN A 21 -1.84 8.26 -13.80
C ASN A 21 -0.94 7.05 -14.15
N PRO A 22 -1.41 5.83 -13.84
CA PRO A 22 -0.56 4.66 -13.78
C PRO A 22 0.06 4.36 -15.16
N PRO A 23 1.28 3.78 -15.20
CA PRO A 23 1.87 3.26 -16.42
C PRO A 23 0.91 2.30 -17.14
N SER A 24 0.94 2.30 -18.47
CA SER A 24 0.16 1.36 -19.28
C SER A 24 0.75 -0.05 -19.26
N SER A 25 2.06 -0.17 -19.04
CA SER A 25 2.76 -1.44 -18.89
C SER A 25 2.52 -2.04 -17.51
N ILE A 26 2.20 -3.33 -17.48
CA ILE A 26 2.02 -4.09 -16.25
C ILE A 26 3.33 -4.18 -15.47
N ASP A 27 4.46 -4.39 -16.16
CA ASP A 27 5.78 -4.50 -15.53
C ASP A 27 6.19 -3.18 -14.86
N ASP A 28 5.96 -2.05 -15.54
CA ASP A 28 6.26 -0.72 -14.98
C ASP A 28 5.35 -0.39 -13.79
N LEU A 29 4.10 -0.86 -13.81
CA LEU A 29 3.18 -0.73 -12.69
C LEU A 29 3.65 -1.56 -11.49
N PHE A 30 4.15 -2.79 -11.71
CA PHE A 30 4.75 -3.59 -10.63
C PHE A 30 5.97 -2.92 -10.02
N ILE A 31 6.87 -2.38 -10.85
CA ILE A 31 8.05 -1.64 -10.39
C ILE A 31 7.64 -0.44 -9.54
N LEU A 32 6.65 0.33 -10.00
CA LEU A 32 6.12 1.47 -9.25
C LEU A 32 5.50 1.05 -7.91
N LEU A 33 4.74 -0.04 -7.86
CA LEU A 33 4.15 -0.55 -6.62
C LEU A 33 5.21 -1.04 -5.64
N ASP A 34 6.28 -1.69 -6.12
CA ASP A 34 7.39 -2.13 -5.26
C ASP A 34 8.19 -0.94 -4.70
N GLU A 35 8.42 0.09 -5.52
CA GLU A 35 9.01 1.37 -5.09
C GLU A 35 8.18 2.01 -3.97
N ILE A 36 6.86 2.15 -4.21
CA ILE A 36 5.92 2.70 -3.23
C ILE A 36 5.95 1.88 -1.93
N LYS A 37 5.84 0.56 -2.02
CA LYS A 37 5.85 -0.33 -0.87
C LYS A 37 7.11 -0.12 -0.03
N ASN A 38 8.28 -0.04 -0.67
CA ASN A 38 9.54 0.17 0.03
C ASN A 38 9.59 1.51 0.73
N LEU A 39 9.15 2.60 0.08
CA LEU A 39 9.08 3.93 0.70
C LEU A 39 8.17 3.93 1.94
N LEU A 40 7.02 3.28 1.85
CA LEU A 40 6.06 3.22 2.96
C LEU A 40 6.62 2.50 4.20
N THR A 41 7.53 1.53 4.04
CA THR A 41 8.14 0.84 5.20
C THR A 41 8.95 1.77 6.11
N TYR A 42 9.42 2.92 5.60
CA TYR A 42 10.16 3.92 6.38
C TYR A 42 9.27 4.92 7.10
N VAL A 43 7.96 4.91 6.86
CA VAL A 43 7.03 5.85 7.47
C VAL A 43 6.47 5.26 8.76
N GLU A 44 6.68 5.92 9.89
CA GLU A 44 6.13 5.48 11.16
C GLU A 44 4.60 5.67 11.23
N GLN A 45 3.96 4.96 12.17
CA GLN A 45 2.55 5.13 12.46
C GLN A 45 2.26 6.53 13.03
N ALA A 46 1.10 7.10 12.70
CA ALA A 46 0.68 8.45 13.07
C ALA A 46 1.70 9.55 12.68
N PRO A 47 2.06 9.67 11.38
CA PRO A 47 3.13 10.56 10.96
C PRO A 47 2.73 12.04 11.01
N SER A 48 3.71 12.92 10.77
CA SER A 48 3.52 14.37 10.72
C SER A 48 2.44 14.79 9.71
N LYS A 49 1.89 16.01 9.86
CA LYS A 49 0.92 16.55 8.89
C LYS A 49 1.49 16.59 7.47
N LEU A 50 2.75 16.99 7.31
CA LEU A 50 3.40 17.10 5.99
C LEU A 50 3.54 15.73 5.33
N MET A 51 3.92 14.71 6.09
CA MET A 51 3.97 13.33 5.58
C MET A 51 2.57 12.82 5.20
N ARG A 52 1.54 13.11 6.00
CA ARG A 52 0.15 12.78 5.62
C ARG A 52 -0.28 13.46 4.33
N ASP A 53 0.07 14.73 4.14
CA ASP A 53 -0.21 15.48 2.92
C ASP A 53 0.53 14.88 1.71
N ALA A 54 1.76 14.40 1.89
CA ALA A 54 2.54 13.71 0.87
C ALA A 54 1.95 12.34 0.48
N LEU A 55 1.32 11.62 1.42
CA LEU A 55 0.66 10.34 1.17
C LEU A 55 -0.71 10.47 0.47
N LEU A 56 -1.34 11.64 0.51
CA LEU A 56 -2.70 11.83 0.01
C LEU A 56 -2.91 11.40 -1.47
N PRO A 57 -2.02 11.72 -2.44
CA PRO A 57 -2.16 11.26 -3.81
C PRO A 57 -2.16 9.74 -3.92
N LEU A 58 -1.28 9.09 -3.14
CA LEU A 58 -1.15 7.64 -3.12
C LEU A 58 -2.39 6.96 -2.53
N VAL A 59 -2.90 7.47 -1.41
CA VAL A 59 -4.14 6.98 -0.79
C VAL A 59 -5.30 7.06 -1.78
N LYS A 60 -5.44 8.20 -2.49
CA LYS A 60 -6.48 8.37 -3.53
C LYS A 60 -6.31 7.36 -4.66
N ALA A 61 -5.09 7.15 -5.15
CA ALA A 61 -4.81 6.21 -6.23
C ALA A 61 -5.18 4.76 -5.86
N LEU A 62 -4.76 4.31 -4.67
CA LEU A 62 -5.00 2.96 -4.18
C LEU A 62 -6.49 2.70 -3.84
N ILE A 63 -7.20 3.70 -3.32
CA ILE A 63 -8.65 3.60 -3.03
C ILE A 63 -9.47 3.53 -4.31
N THR A 64 -8.98 4.11 -5.41
CA THR A 64 -9.68 4.07 -6.68
C THR A 64 -9.58 2.64 -7.24
N ASN A 65 -10.48 1.79 -6.76
CA ASN A 65 -10.61 0.32 -6.91
C ASN A 65 -10.60 -0.19 -8.38
N LYS A 66 -10.43 0.71 -9.36
CA LYS A 66 -10.21 0.39 -10.77
C LYS A 66 -9.00 -0.52 -10.97
N LEU A 67 -7.92 -0.34 -10.21
CA LEU A 67 -6.72 -1.18 -10.31
C LEU A 67 -6.96 -2.63 -9.86
N LEU A 68 -7.94 -2.87 -8.99
CA LEU A 68 -8.15 -4.19 -8.36
C LEU A 68 -9.22 -5.04 -9.06
N ARG A 69 -10.24 -4.43 -9.67
CA ARG A 69 -11.40 -5.16 -10.20
C ARG A 69 -11.06 -6.19 -11.28
N ASN A 70 -10.11 -5.89 -12.17
CA ASN A 70 -9.76 -6.75 -13.31
C ASN A 70 -8.30 -7.26 -13.26
N ALA A 71 -7.59 -6.99 -12.17
CA ALA A 71 -6.18 -7.37 -12.04
C ALA A 71 -6.02 -8.88 -11.78
N GLU A 72 -4.92 -9.42 -12.31
CA GLU A 72 -4.42 -10.74 -11.92
C GLU A 72 -4.04 -10.78 -10.44
N MET A 73 -3.94 -12.00 -9.90
CA MET A 73 -3.73 -12.23 -8.47
C MET A 73 -2.46 -11.56 -7.94
N ASP A 74 -1.33 -11.66 -8.67
CA ASP A 74 -0.06 -11.06 -8.25
C ASP A 74 -0.10 -9.52 -8.20
N MET A 75 -0.85 -8.91 -9.12
CA MET A 75 -1.10 -7.46 -9.13
C MET A 75 -1.97 -7.06 -7.94
N LYS A 76 -3.04 -7.84 -7.66
CA LYS A 76 -3.87 -7.63 -6.46
C LYS A 76 -3.04 -7.70 -5.19
N ILE A 77 -2.19 -8.72 -5.03
CA ILE A 77 -1.33 -8.88 -3.85
C ILE A 77 -0.37 -7.68 -3.70
N SER A 78 0.19 -7.18 -4.80
CA SER A 78 1.09 -6.02 -4.78
C SER A 78 0.38 -4.74 -4.31
N VAL A 79 -0.83 -4.51 -4.80
CA VAL A 79 -1.67 -3.38 -4.36
C VAL A 79 -2.08 -3.54 -2.90
N VAL A 80 -2.49 -4.75 -2.48
CA VAL A 80 -2.83 -5.05 -1.08
C VAL A 80 -1.65 -4.82 -0.15
N SER A 81 -0.43 -5.16 -0.56
CA SER A 81 0.78 -4.88 0.23
C SER A 81 0.95 -3.37 0.49
N CYS A 82 0.73 -2.53 -0.51
CA CYS A 82 0.79 -1.07 -0.34
C CYS A 82 -0.34 -0.56 0.58
N ILE A 83 -1.56 -1.04 0.39
CA ILE A 83 -2.72 -0.66 1.22
C ILE A 83 -2.51 -1.06 2.68
N THR A 84 -1.93 -2.23 2.94
CA THR A 84 -1.65 -2.72 4.29
C THR A 84 -0.66 -1.81 5.00
N GLU A 85 0.39 -1.35 4.31
CA GLU A 85 1.33 -0.35 4.86
C GLU A 85 0.65 1.00 5.14
N ILE A 86 -0.19 1.50 4.23
CA ILE A 86 -0.96 2.73 4.49
C ILE A 86 -1.85 2.56 5.72
N THR A 87 -2.51 1.41 5.85
CA THR A 87 -3.35 1.09 7.02
C THR A 87 -2.51 1.12 8.29
N ARG A 88 -1.31 0.51 8.29
CA ARG A 88 -0.37 0.58 9.43
C ARG A 88 0.03 2.02 9.75
N ILE A 89 0.38 2.83 8.75
CA ILE A 89 0.83 4.22 8.93
C ILE A 89 -0.28 5.08 9.54
N THR A 90 -1.51 4.87 9.10
CA THR A 90 -2.64 5.74 9.44
C THR A 90 -3.39 5.29 10.69
N ALA A 91 -3.26 4.02 11.09
CA ALA A 91 -3.85 3.53 12.34
C ALA A 91 -3.47 4.40 13.56
N PRO A 92 -4.38 4.59 14.53
CA PRO A 92 -5.75 4.09 14.56
C PRO A 92 -6.73 4.85 13.65
N ASP A 93 -6.34 6.03 13.17
CA ASP A 93 -7.17 6.94 12.39
C ASP A 93 -7.09 6.62 10.89
N THR A 94 -7.80 5.56 10.48
CA THR A 94 -7.77 5.11 9.09
C THR A 94 -8.34 6.14 8.11
N PRO A 95 -7.75 6.30 6.90
CA PRO A 95 -8.21 7.27 5.91
C PRO A 95 -9.41 6.76 5.11
N TYR A 96 -9.91 5.57 5.43
CA TYR A 96 -10.92 4.83 4.70
C TYR A 96 -12.27 4.94 5.41
N LYS A 97 -13.35 4.96 4.65
CA LYS A 97 -14.69 4.71 5.19
C LYS A 97 -14.86 3.24 5.54
N ASP A 98 -15.78 2.90 6.43
CA ASP A 98 -16.03 1.53 6.88
C ASP A 98 -16.26 0.55 5.71
N GLU A 99 -17.00 0.96 4.68
CA GLU A 99 -17.24 0.11 3.51
C GLU A 99 -15.94 -0.15 2.72
N GLN A 100 -15.08 0.86 2.60
CA GLN A 100 -13.78 0.71 1.94
C GLN A 100 -12.84 -0.15 2.78
N MET A 101 -12.86 0.03 4.11
CA MET A 101 -12.07 -0.78 5.02
C MET A 101 -12.49 -2.26 4.95
N LYS A 102 -13.79 -2.54 4.83
CA LYS A 102 -14.30 -3.90 4.62
C LYS A 102 -13.76 -4.52 3.33
N GLU A 103 -13.78 -3.77 2.22
CA GLU A 103 -13.20 -4.24 0.95
C GLU A 103 -11.69 -4.53 1.08
N ILE A 104 -10.96 -3.65 1.77
CA ILE A 104 -9.52 -3.82 2.05
C ILE A 104 -9.28 -5.09 2.86
N PHE A 105 -10.03 -5.32 3.93
CA PHE A 105 -9.89 -6.53 4.74
C PHE A 105 -10.20 -7.79 3.94
N GLN A 106 -11.23 -7.77 3.10
CA GLN A 106 -11.55 -8.89 2.22
C GLN A 106 -10.39 -9.22 1.28
N LEU A 107 -9.72 -8.20 0.75
CA LEU A 107 -8.55 -8.40 -0.12
C LEU A 107 -7.33 -8.93 0.65
N ILE A 108 -7.10 -8.47 1.88
CA ILE A 108 -6.05 -9.01 2.76
C ILE A 108 -6.31 -10.49 3.07
N VAL A 109 -7.55 -10.84 3.43
CA VAL A 109 -7.95 -12.23 3.68
C VAL A 109 -7.79 -13.08 2.42
N ALA A 110 -8.25 -12.60 1.27
CA ALA A 110 -8.08 -13.29 -0.01
C ALA A 110 -6.59 -13.49 -0.35
N ALA A 111 -5.73 -12.51 -0.07
CA ALA A 111 -4.28 -12.66 -0.23
C ALA A 111 -3.71 -13.75 0.70
N PHE A 112 -4.22 -13.90 1.92
CA PHE A 112 -3.79 -14.99 2.80
C PHE A 112 -4.25 -16.37 2.33
N GLU A 113 -5.41 -16.49 1.69
CA GLU A 113 -5.85 -17.75 1.08
C GLU A 113 -4.86 -18.23 0.00
N THR A 114 -4.19 -17.30 -0.71
CA THR A 114 -3.19 -17.65 -1.72
C THR A 114 -1.88 -18.19 -1.12
N LEU A 115 -1.60 -18.00 0.18
CA LEU A 115 -0.41 -18.56 0.85
C LEU A 115 -0.37 -20.09 0.80
N SER A 116 -1.54 -20.73 0.78
CA SER A 116 -1.66 -22.18 0.67
C SER A 116 -1.12 -22.73 -0.66
N ASN A 117 -1.04 -21.87 -1.70
CA ASN A 117 -0.46 -22.18 -3.00
C ASN A 117 0.94 -21.57 -3.11
N LEU A 118 1.95 -22.31 -2.64
CA LEU A 118 3.39 -21.96 -2.62
C LEU A 118 4.03 -21.64 -3.99
N ALA A 119 3.27 -21.68 -5.09
CA ALA A 119 3.76 -21.49 -6.45
C ALA A 119 3.74 -20.03 -6.96
N THR A 120 3.14 -19.09 -6.21
CA THR A 120 3.03 -17.70 -6.68
C THR A 120 4.33 -16.92 -6.45
N HIS A 121 4.77 -16.15 -7.44
CA HIS A 121 5.87 -15.17 -7.31
C HIS A 121 5.62 -14.14 -6.19
N SER A 122 4.38 -14.05 -5.71
CA SER A 122 3.93 -13.13 -4.66
C SER A 122 4.09 -13.63 -3.22
N TYR A 123 4.62 -14.83 -2.97
CA TYR A 123 4.73 -15.38 -1.61
C TYR A 123 5.41 -14.41 -0.62
N THR A 124 6.53 -13.79 -1.04
CA THR A 124 7.25 -12.79 -0.23
C THR A 124 6.42 -11.55 0.08
N LYS A 125 5.58 -11.11 -0.86
CA LYS A 125 4.64 -9.99 -0.66
C LYS A 125 3.55 -10.36 0.33
N VAL A 126 3.02 -11.59 0.27
CA VAL A 126 2.01 -12.02 1.24
C VAL A 126 2.58 -12.19 2.65
N VAL A 127 3.80 -12.73 2.78
CA VAL A 127 4.51 -12.74 4.08
C VAL A 127 4.75 -11.31 4.58
N SER A 128 5.10 -10.38 3.69
CA SER A 128 5.24 -8.96 4.05
C SER A 128 3.92 -8.37 4.54
N ILE A 129 2.79 -8.69 3.91
CA ILE A 129 1.45 -8.25 4.38
C ILE A 129 1.21 -8.74 5.81
N LEU A 130 1.49 -10.02 6.09
CA LEU A 130 1.33 -10.59 7.43
C LEU A 130 2.19 -9.86 8.46
N ASP A 131 3.48 -9.67 8.17
CA ASP A 131 4.41 -8.95 9.04
C ASP A 131 3.94 -7.50 9.30
N THR A 132 3.51 -6.78 8.26
CA THR A 132 2.96 -5.42 8.39
C THR A 132 1.73 -5.38 9.31
N VAL A 133 0.80 -6.33 9.18
CA VAL A 133 -0.39 -6.42 10.04
C VAL A 133 0.01 -6.59 11.50
N THR A 134 1.04 -7.40 11.81
CA THR A 134 1.51 -7.59 13.19
C THR A 134 2.14 -6.33 13.81
N LYS A 135 2.59 -5.38 12.99
CA LYS A 135 3.21 -4.12 13.43
C LYS A 135 2.21 -3.01 13.74
N VAL A 136 0.93 -3.19 13.39
CA VAL A 136 -0.12 -2.21 13.66
C VAL A 136 -0.36 -2.12 15.17
N LYS A 137 -0.18 -0.93 15.74
CA LYS A 137 -0.46 -0.69 17.16
C LYS A 137 -1.88 -0.14 17.31
N LEU A 138 -2.74 -0.89 17.97
CA LEU A 138 -4.09 -0.45 18.34
C LEU A 138 -4.07 0.19 19.75
N PRO A 139 -4.95 1.17 20.01
CA PRO A 139 -5.06 1.84 21.30
C PRO A 139 -5.53 0.92 22.43
#